data_AF-A0A423IWM7-F1
#
_entry.id   AF-A0A423IWM7-F1
#
_cell.length_a   1.000
_cell.length_b   1.000
_cell.length_c   1.000
_cell.angle_alpha   90.00
_cell.angle_beta   90.00
_cell.angle_gamma   90.00
#
_symmetry.space_group_name_H-M   'P 1'
#
loop_
_entity.id
_entity.type
_entity.pdbx_description
1 polymer ?
#
loop_
_entity_poly.entity_id
_entity_poly.type
_entity_poly.pdbx_seq_one_letter_code
_entity_poly.pdbx_strand_id
1 'polypeptide(L)'
;MRAFLVLLHRYIGLATALFLLMAGLTGSILAFNHELDEWLNPGFYSASAEGQRLPPGALVDKLQAEHPRLQVWYMEYPSEQGHTALLAAVPRNDPATGKPFAEPNQVFYLDPVNGEQKGQRFWGECCFQRENFIPFILEFHYNLVLPNNWGLLLMGLVAIAWVVDCFIALWLTLPRGKPFWKKWSTAWKIKGGHAYRLNFDLHRAGGLWLWLLLLPIAVSSVAMNLPSQVFKPVVSLFSPIEPSVYEARGRMPAEELGVTRLSYQQAYERALQEGQRLGLTAPIGELYYSFEYNFYGAGFGQHDTEAHGKSWLFFHGTDGRLLGQEIAGQGTLGERFYRLQLPIHGGRIIGLTGQVMIAVLGVLIAVLSATGIYIWWRKLLARRSSKARKSRMCPIPD
;
A
#
# COMPACT_ATOMS: atom_id res chain seq x y z
N MET A 1 -34.88 -5.39 -11.08
CA MET A 1 -33.40 -5.63 -11.10
C MET A 1 -32.58 -4.45 -11.61
N ARG A 2 -32.57 -4.07 -12.90
CA ARG A 2 -31.64 -3.00 -13.41
C ARG A 2 -31.81 -1.63 -12.74
N ALA A 3 -33.04 -1.20 -12.46
CA ALA A 3 -33.28 0.06 -11.75
C ALA A 3 -32.66 0.07 -10.35
N PHE A 4 -32.73 -1.06 -9.65
CA PHE A 4 -32.07 -1.26 -8.35
C PHE A 4 -30.55 -1.20 -8.48
N LEU A 5 -29.95 -1.88 -9.47
CA LEU A 5 -28.51 -1.80 -9.73
C LEU A 5 -28.03 -0.38 -10.06
N VAL A 6 -28.84 0.42 -10.78
CA VAL A 6 -28.52 1.85 -11.01
C VAL A 6 -28.54 2.66 -9.71
N LEU A 7 -29.45 2.35 -8.78
CA LEU A 7 -29.46 2.99 -7.47
C LEU A 7 -28.23 2.58 -6.66
N LEU A 8 -27.91 1.28 -6.65
CA LEU A 8 -26.79 0.72 -5.93
C LEU A 8 -25.47 1.32 -6.42
N HIS A 9 -25.20 1.27 -7.74
CA HIS A 9 -24.01 1.87 -8.34
C HIS A 9 -23.88 3.36 -8.04
N ARG A 10 -25.00 4.09 -8.09
CA ARG A 10 -24.98 5.52 -7.80
C ARG A 10 -24.60 5.83 -6.35
N TYR A 11 -25.13 5.09 -5.39
CA TYR A 11 -24.91 5.40 -3.98
C TYR A 11 -23.59 4.81 -3.47
N ILE A 12 -23.22 3.60 -3.90
CA ILE A 12 -21.88 3.05 -3.65
C ILE A 12 -20.83 3.97 -4.27
N GLY A 13 -20.95 4.25 -5.58
CA GLY A 13 -20.02 5.12 -6.28
C GLY A 13 -19.92 6.53 -5.66
N LEU A 14 -21.01 7.12 -5.19
CA LEU A 14 -20.94 8.43 -4.50
C LEU A 14 -20.25 8.33 -3.14
N ALA A 15 -20.52 7.26 -2.37
CA ALA A 15 -19.90 7.04 -1.07
C ALA A 15 -18.38 6.79 -1.19
N THR A 16 -17.94 6.13 -2.25
CA THR A 16 -16.52 5.82 -2.49
C THR A 16 -15.78 6.89 -3.29
N ALA A 17 -16.48 7.71 -4.10
CA ALA A 17 -15.84 8.61 -5.06
C ALA A 17 -14.82 9.58 -4.44
N LEU A 18 -15.09 10.15 -3.26
CA LEU A 18 -14.12 11.05 -2.62
C LEU A 18 -12.85 10.30 -2.23
N PHE A 19 -12.99 9.12 -1.64
CA PHE A 19 -11.87 8.26 -1.26
C PHE A 19 -11.07 7.80 -2.49
N LEU A 20 -11.74 7.33 -3.54
CA LEU A 20 -11.08 6.91 -4.78
C LEU A 20 -10.41 8.07 -5.52
N LEU A 21 -10.98 9.28 -5.44
CA LEU A 21 -10.34 10.47 -5.99
C LEU A 21 -9.03 10.78 -5.25
N MET A 22 -9.06 10.82 -3.92
CA MET A 22 -7.87 11.09 -3.11
C MET A 22 -6.83 9.98 -3.23
N ALA A 23 -7.25 8.72 -3.13
CA ALA A 23 -6.40 7.55 -3.29
C ALA A 23 -5.79 7.47 -4.70
N GLY A 24 -6.57 7.77 -5.74
CA GLY A 24 -6.07 7.82 -7.12
C GLY A 24 -4.96 8.85 -7.30
N LEU A 25 -5.15 10.07 -6.81
CA LEU A 25 -4.14 11.14 -6.92
C LEU A 25 -2.87 10.83 -6.11
N THR A 26 -3.04 10.37 -4.87
CA THR A 26 -1.91 10.04 -3.98
C THR A 26 -1.19 8.80 -4.47
N GLY A 27 -1.90 7.78 -4.95
CA GLY A 27 -1.32 6.60 -5.58
C GLY A 27 -0.53 6.92 -6.85
N SER A 28 -0.97 7.91 -7.63
CA SER A 28 -0.19 8.40 -8.79
C SER A 28 1.16 8.99 -8.42
N ILE A 29 1.23 9.69 -7.28
CA ILE A 29 2.48 10.23 -6.74
C ILE A 29 3.33 9.07 -6.19
N LEU A 30 2.73 8.19 -5.39
CA LEU A 30 3.40 7.08 -4.73
C LEU A 30 3.90 5.99 -5.67
N ALA A 31 3.40 5.95 -6.90
CA ALA A 31 4.00 5.13 -7.94
C ALA A 31 5.51 5.39 -8.03
N PHE A 32 5.95 6.64 -7.81
CA PHE A 32 7.36 7.06 -7.81
C PHE A 32 7.83 7.51 -6.42
N ASN A 33 7.37 6.86 -5.34
CA ASN A 33 7.70 7.23 -3.96
C ASN A 33 9.21 7.44 -3.73
N HIS A 34 10.04 6.46 -4.08
CA HIS A 34 11.48 6.48 -3.84
C HIS A 34 12.16 7.55 -4.69
N GLU A 35 11.86 7.58 -5.99
CA GLU A 35 12.46 8.53 -6.93
C GLU A 35 12.10 9.98 -6.58
N LEU A 36 10.85 10.22 -6.16
CA LEU A 36 10.41 11.55 -5.74
C LEU A 36 11.01 11.93 -4.38
N ASP A 37 11.12 11.00 -3.43
CA ASP A 37 11.70 11.30 -2.13
C ASP A 37 13.22 11.54 -2.20
N GLU A 38 13.92 10.79 -3.05
CA GLU A 38 15.34 11.02 -3.36
C GLU A 38 15.55 12.34 -4.11
N TRP A 39 14.72 12.63 -5.12
CA TRP A 39 14.76 13.90 -5.83
C TRP A 39 14.49 15.09 -4.91
N LEU A 40 13.52 14.93 -4.01
CA LEU A 40 13.25 15.93 -2.99
C LEU A 40 14.42 16.02 -2.02
N ASN A 41 15.02 14.91 -1.58
CA ASN A 41 15.99 14.87 -0.48
C ASN A 41 17.35 14.26 -0.86
N PRO A 42 18.08 14.80 -1.87
CA PRO A 42 19.27 14.14 -2.42
C PRO A 42 20.40 13.95 -1.39
N GLY A 43 20.52 14.85 -0.42
CA GLY A 43 21.50 14.74 0.66
C GLY A 43 21.27 13.53 1.57
N PHE A 44 20.05 13.00 1.65
CA PHE A 44 19.75 11.81 2.44
C PHE A 44 20.25 10.54 1.77
N TYR A 45 20.33 10.51 0.45
CA TYR A 45 20.58 9.28 -0.31
C TYR A 45 22.02 9.18 -0.84
N SER A 46 22.81 10.24 -0.78
CA SER A 46 24.20 10.25 -1.25
C SER A 46 25.17 9.77 -0.16
N ALA A 47 25.94 8.73 -0.48
CA ALA A 47 26.98 8.16 0.37
C ALA A 47 28.32 8.00 -0.37
N SER A 48 29.35 7.61 0.36
CA SER A 48 30.66 7.28 -0.19
C SER A 48 30.55 6.08 -1.14
N ALA A 49 31.09 6.22 -2.35
CA ALA A 49 31.13 5.14 -3.35
C ALA A 49 32.34 4.22 -3.15
N GLU A 50 33.39 4.69 -2.49
CA GLU A 50 34.64 3.96 -2.29
C GLU A 50 34.79 3.50 -0.84
N GLY A 51 35.31 2.28 -0.64
CA GLY A 51 35.62 1.72 0.68
C GLY A 51 34.84 0.44 1.00
N GLN A 52 35.27 -0.26 2.04
CA GLN A 52 34.57 -1.44 2.53
C GLN A 52 33.36 -1.01 3.36
N ARG A 53 32.17 -1.50 3.00
CA ARG A 53 30.95 -1.20 3.75
C ARG A 53 30.94 -1.92 5.09
N LEU A 54 30.53 -1.20 6.13
CA LEU A 54 30.27 -1.70 7.47
C LEU A 54 29.09 -2.69 7.44
N PRO A 55 29.17 -3.81 8.15
CA PRO A 55 28.06 -4.74 8.19
C PRO A 55 26.84 -4.09 8.89
N PRO A 56 25.61 -4.49 8.53
CA PRO A 56 24.36 -4.01 9.10
C PRO A 56 24.36 -3.81 10.62
N GLY A 57 24.83 -4.82 11.37
CA GLY A 57 24.87 -4.75 12.83
C GLY A 57 25.77 -3.65 13.37
N ALA A 58 26.90 -3.37 12.69
CA ALA A 58 27.81 -2.31 13.12
C ALA A 58 27.19 -0.90 12.97
N LEU A 59 26.38 -0.68 11.93
CA LEU A 59 25.64 0.58 11.77
C LEU A 59 24.59 0.75 12.88
N VAL A 60 23.88 -0.33 13.22
CA VAL A 60 22.91 -0.33 14.33
C VAL A 60 23.59 -0.03 15.65
N ASP A 61 24.70 -0.71 15.94
CA ASP A 61 25.45 -0.52 17.19
C ASP A 61 25.99 0.91 17.30
N LYS A 62 26.52 1.46 16.20
CA LYS A 62 26.98 2.86 16.15
C LYS A 62 25.82 3.83 16.44
N LEU A 63 24.70 3.70 15.74
CA LEU A 63 23.56 4.60 15.90
C LEU A 63 22.98 4.56 17.32
N GLN A 64 22.86 3.35 17.90
CA GLN A 64 22.34 3.21 19.26
C GLN A 64 23.32 3.68 20.34
N ALA A 65 24.63 3.66 20.07
CA ALA A 65 25.63 4.24 20.96
C ALA A 65 25.55 5.77 20.98
N GLU A 66 25.29 6.41 19.83
CA GLU A 66 25.08 7.85 19.71
C GLU A 66 23.71 8.29 20.25
N HIS A 67 22.69 7.43 20.16
CA HIS A 67 21.33 7.68 20.63
C HIS A 67 20.86 6.64 21.66
N PRO A 68 21.34 6.67 22.92
CA PRO A 68 21.06 5.62 23.91
C PRO A 68 19.60 5.51 24.33
N ARG A 69 18.77 6.53 24.06
CA ARG A 69 17.32 6.52 24.31
C ARG A 69 16.50 5.90 23.18
N LEU A 70 17.12 5.62 22.04
CA LEU A 70 16.48 5.04 20.87
C LEU A 70 16.92 3.60 20.68
N GLN A 71 16.07 2.82 20.03
CA GLN A 71 16.39 1.47 19.57
C GLN A 71 15.96 1.31 18.12
N VAL A 72 16.85 0.73 17.31
CA VAL A 72 16.56 0.43 15.91
C VAL A 72 15.60 -0.74 15.87
N TRP A 73 14.60 -0.63 15.00
CA TRP A 73 13.62 -1.68 14.76
C TRP A 73 13.66 -2.14 13.31
N TYR A 74 14.05 -1.28 12.37
CA TYR A 74 14.05 -1.58 10.95
C TYR A 74 15.26 -0.94 10.27
N MET A 75 15.77 -1.62 9.25
CA MET A 75 16.78 -1.09 8.37
C MET A 75 16.61 -1.53 6.92
N GLU A 76 16.89 -0.60 6.01
CA GLU A 76 17.16 -0.88 4.61
C GLU A 76 18.66 -0.70 4.36
N TYR A 77 19.27 -1.69 3.73
CA TYR A 77 20.67 -1.68 3.39
C TYR A 77 20.83 -1.64 1.87
N PRO A 78 21.53 -0.64 1.32
CA PRO A 78 21.61 -0.45 -0.11
C PRO A 78 22.41 -1.59 -0.74
N SER A 79 21.95 -2.12 -1.88
CA SER A 79 22.76 -3.10 -2.59
C SER A 79 23.87 -2.43 -3.40
N GLU A 80 23.61 -1.23 -3.91
CA GLU A 80 24.50 -0.41 -4.72
C GLU A 80 25.45 0.45 -3.87
N GLN A 81 26.61 0.80 -4.45
CA GLN A 81 27.54 1.74 -3.83
C GLN A 81 27.05 3.18 -4.01
N GLY A 82 27.49 4.08 -3.13
CA GLY A 82 27.11 5.50 -3.21
C GLY A 82 25.72 5.83 -2.66
N HIS A 83 24.98 4.85 -2.14
CA HIS A 83 23.70 5.04 -1.46
C HIS A 83 23.81 4.82 0.05
N THR A 84 22.98 5.54 0.81
CA THR A 84 22.90 5.43 2.28
C THR A 84 22.12 4.21 2.75
N ALA A 85 22.44 3.71 3.94
CA ALA A 85 21.56 2.82 4.69
C ALA A 85 20.52 3.64 5.46
N LEU A 86 19.28 3.17 5.48
CA LEU A 86 18.18 3.76 6.23
C LEU A 86 17.97 2.93 7.50
N LEU A 87 17.98 3.57 8.66
CA LEU A 87 17.70 2.93 9.95
C LEU A 87 16.53 3.65 10.63
N ALA A 88 15.44 2.94 10.88
CA ALA A 88 14.30 3.46 11.63
C ALA A 88 14.39 3.04 13.10
N ALA A 89 14.21 4.01 13.99
CA ALA A 89 14.33 3.85 15.42
C ALA A 89 13.11 4.39 16.17
N VAL A 90 12.79 3.73 17.28
CA VAL A 90 11.73 4.10 18.21
C VAL A 90 12.31 4.36 19.61
N PRO A 91 11.62 5.11 20.47
CA PRO A 91 12.07 5.31 21.83
C PRO A 91 12.15 3.99 22.60
N ARG A 92 13.20 3.84 23.40
CA ARG A 92 13.29 2.79 24.43
C ARG A 92 12.33 3.10 25.56
N ASN A 93 11.96 2.07 26.31
CA ASN A 93 11.27 2.26 27.57
C ASN A 93 12.28 2.73 28.64
N ASP A 94 11.91 3.79 29.35
CA ASP A 94 12.61 4.28 30.51
C ASP A 94 12.57 3.22 31.63
N PRO A 95 13.72 2.73 32.11
CA PRO A 95 13.77 1.74 33.17
C PRO A 95 13.08 2.19 34.47
N ALA A 96 12.99 3.50 34.73
CA ALA A 96 12.38 4.03 35.95
C ALA A 96 10.85 4.04 35.89
N THR A 97 10.26 4.27 34.72
CA THR A 97 8.81 4.44 34.56
C THR A 97 8.14 3.30 33.80
N GLY A 98 8.91 2.48 33.10
CA GLY A 98 8.43 1.45 32.18
C GLY A 98 7.76 1.98 30.91
N LYS A 99 7.74 3.31 30.72
CA LYS A 99 7.12 3.98 29.57
C LYS A 99 8.17 4.38 28.53
N PRO A 100 7.83 4.51 27.24
CA PRO A 100 8.74 5.04 26.23
C PRO A 100 9.27 6.43 26.64
N PHE A 101 10.56 6.69 26.38
CA PHE A 101 11.10 8.04 26.49
C PHE A 101 10.29 9.02 25.62
N ALA A 102 10.22 10.28 26.03
CA ALA A 102 9.58 11.36 25.28
C ALA A 102 10.43 11.81 24.08
N GLU A 103 10.71 10.87 23.18
CA GLU A 103 11.44 11.07 21.94
C GLU A 103 10.50 10.76 20.77
N PRO A 104 10.59 11.46 19.63
CA PRO A 104 9.86 11.10 18.43
C PRO A 104 10.45 9.85 17.76
N ASN A 105 9.62 9.14 16.99
CA ASN A 105 10.10 8.09 16.08
C ASN A 105 10.96 8.73 14.99
N GLN A 106 12.10 8.12 14.68
CA GLN A 106 13.12 8.74 13.85
C GLN A 106 13.63 7.78 12.79
N VAL A 107 13.98 8.32 11.64
CA VAL A 107 14.63 7.60 10.54
C VAL A 107 15.94 8.30 10.22
N PHE A 108 17.03 7.54 10.26
CA PHE A 108 18.39 8.01 10.04
C PHE A 108 18.93 7.47 8.73
N TYR A 109 19.69 8.31 8.01
CA TYR A 109 20.38 7.96 6.78
C TYR A 109 21.87 7.96 7.08
N LEU A 110 22.49 6.78 7.00
CA LEU A 110 23.89 6.58 7.34
C LEU A 110 24.68 6.18 6.09
N ASP A 111 25.88 6.72 5.94
CA ASP A 111 26.85 6.25 4.96
C ASP A 111 27.33 4.84 5.34
N PRO A 112 27.13 3.81 4.50
CA PRO A 112 27.50 2.44 4.85
C PRO A 112 29.01 2.23 4.98
N VAL A 113 29.86 3.12 4.48
CA VAL A 113 31.32 2.95 4.51
C VAL A 113 31.92 3.46 5.82
N ASN A 114 31.56 4.67 6.25
CA ASN A 114 32.14 5.31 7.44
C ASN A 114 31.13 5.46 8.60
N GLY A 115 29.86 5.15 8.36
CA GLY A 115 28.76 5.28 9.32
C GLY A 115 28.36 6.74 9.62
N GLU A 116 28.77 7.71 8.81
CA GLU A 116 28.41 9.12 8.99
C GLU A 116 26.92 9.33 8.75
N GLN A 117 26.26 10.08 9.63
CA GLN A 117 24.87 10.47 9.44
C GLN A 117 24.76 11.54 8.33
N LYS A 118 24.12 11.17 7.23
CA LYS A 118 23.83 12.04 6.08
C LYS A 118 22.50 12.77 6.20
N GLY A 119 21.55 12.17 6.92
CA GLY A 119 20.20 12.69 7.03
C GLY A 119 19.43 12.13 8.22
N GLN A 120 18.37 12.84 8.59
CA GLN A 120 17.44 12.43 9.64
C GLN A 120 16.07 13.01 9.34
N ARG A 121 15.03 12.21 9.58
CA ARG A 121 13.64 12.67 9.57
C ARG A 121 12.86 12.08 10.73
N PHE A 122 11.77 12.73 11.08
CA PHE A 122 10.91 12.37 12.19
C PHE A 122 9.62 11.77 11.63
N TRP A 123 9.36 10.51 11.97
CA TRP A 123 8.20 9.80 11.46
C TRP A 123 6.92 10.29 12.14
N GLY A 124 5.91 10.65 11.35
CA GLY A 124 4.62 11.16 11.85
C GLY A 124 4.58 12.66 12.18
N GLU A 125 5.69 13.39 11.98
CA GLU A 125 5.67 14.86 11.97
C GLU A 125 4.82 15.35 10.78
N CYS A 126 4.17 16.51 10.93
CA CYS A 126 3.39 17.04 9.81
C CYS A 126 4.29 17.51 8.67
N CYS A 127 3.60 17.97 7.66
CA CYS A 127 3.33 17.17 6.48
C CYS A 127 3.76 17.93 5.21
N PHE A 128 4.11 19.22 5.39
CA PHE A 128 4.50 20.16 4.33
C PHE A 128 6.00 20.49 4.39
N GLN A 129 6.77 19.75 5.18
CA GLN A 129 8.23 19.76 5.10
C GLN A 129 8.68 18.85 3.95
N ARG A 130 9.76 19.24 3.29
CA ARG A 130 10.28 18.54 2.10
C ARG A 130 10.64 17.09 2.42
N GLU A 131 11.17 16.87 3.61
CA GLU A 131 11.67 15.60 4.14
C GLU A 131 10.54 14.62 4.48
N ASN A 132 9.35 15.14 4.81
CA ASN A 132 8.21 14.36 5.29
C ASN A 132 7.05 14.29 4.27
N PHE A 133 7.17 14.97 3.13
CA PHE A 133 6.08 15.04 2.14
C PHE A 133 5.70 13.67 1.59
N ILE A 134 6.66 12.89 1.08
CA ILE A 134 6.37 11.55 0.52
C ILE A 134 5.89 10.56 1.60
N PRO A 135 6.54 10.45 2.78
CA PRO A 135 6.01 9.66 3.89
C PRO A 135 4.58 10.03 4.29
N PHE A 136 4.25 11.33 4.35
CA PHE A 136 2.90 11.79 4.64
C PHE A 136 1.90 11.36 3.57
N ILE A 137 2.24 11.50 2.28
CA ILE A 137 1.38 11.06 1.18
C ILE A 137 1.15 9.54 1.27
N LEU A 138 2.17 8.76 1.62
CA LEU A 138 2.05 7.31 1.83
C LEU A 138 1.07 7.00 2.96
N GLU A 139 1.26 7.59 4.14
CA GLU A 139 0.38 7.39 5.30
C GLU A 139 -1.07 7.82 5.04
N PHE A 140 -1.23 8.95 4.35
CA PHE A 140 -2.55 9.43 3.92
C PHE A 140 -3.21 8.47 2.92
N HIS A 141 -2.46 7.89 1.98
CA HIS A 141 -3.01 7.01 0.96
C HIS A 141 -3.63 5.73 1.52
N TYR A 142 -2.97 5.07 2.47
CA TYR A 142 -3.46 3.78 3.00
C TYR A 142 -4.28 3.90 4.30
N ASN A 143 -4.06 4.97 5.10
CA ASN A 143 -4.70 5.11 6.41
C ASN A 143 -5.37 6.49 6.63
N LEU A 144 -5.34 7.39 5.64
CA LEU A 144 -5.94 8.73 5.74
C LEU A 144 -5.40 9.56 6.93
N VAL A 145 -4.23 9.19 7.47
CA VAL A 145 -3.65 9.75 8.70
C VAL A 145 -4.62 9.69 9.89
N LEU A 146 -5.44 8.63 9.95
CA LEU A 146 -6.33 8.37 11.08
C LEU A 146 -5.59 7.60 12.17
N PRO A 147 -5.88 7.84 13.46
CA PRO A 147 -5.19 7.15 14.55
C PRO A 147 -5.49 5.64 14.51
N ASN A 148 -4.49 4.83 14.88
CA ASN A 148 -4.58 3.37 14.88
C ASN A 148 -4.91 2.81 13.48
N ASN A 149 -5.59 1.66 13.42
CA ASN A 149 -5.95 0.98 12.18
C ASN A 149 -7.33 1.40 11.63
N TRP A 150 -7.88 2.53 12.07
CA TRP A 150 -9.22 2.97 11.62
C TRP A 150 -9.26 3.31 10.13
N GLY A 151 -8.21 3.95 9.62
CA GLY A 151 -8.12 4.27 8.20
C GLY A 151 -7.98 3.03 7.33
N LEU A 152 -7.14 2.08 7.74
CA LEU A 152 -7.03 0.76 7.09
C LEU A 152 -8.38 0.05 6.99
N LEU A 153 -9.16 0.01 8.09
CA LEU A 153 -10.50 -0.59 8.08
C LEU A 153 -11.43 0.14 7.11
N LEU A 154 -11.45 1.47 7.15
CA LEU A 154 -12.29 2.29 6.27
C LEU A 154 -11.91 2.11 4.79
N MET A 155 -10.62 2.19 4.46
CA MET A 155 -10.11 1.98 3.11
C MET A 155 -10.39 0.57 2.61
N GLY A 156 -10.30 -0.44 3.48
CA GLY A 156 -10.71 -1.81 3.18
C GLY A 156 -12.19 -1.94 2.85
N LEU A 157 -13.09 -1.31 3.62
CA LEU A 157 -14.52 -1.29 3.33
C LEU A 157 -14.84 -0.57 2.02
N VAL A 158 -14.16 0.55 1.75
CA VAL A 158 -14.25 1.28 0.48
C VAL A 158 -13.79 0.39 -0.68
N ALA A 159 -12.70 -0.36 -0.52
CA ALA A 159 -12.19 -1.28 -1.53
C ALA A 159 -13.19 -2.42 -1.83
N ILE A 160 -13.79 -3.03 -0.80
CA ILE A 160 -14.85 -4.06 -0.99
C ILE A 160 -16.04 -3.47 -1.75
N ALA A 161 -16.50 -2.29 -1.34
CA ALA A 161 -17.60 -1.61 -2.01
C ALA A 161 -17.27 -1.31 -3.48
N TRP A 162 -16.02 -0.91 -3.76
CA TRP A 162 -15.53 -0.66 -5.10
C TRP A 162 -15.43 -1.93 -5.96
N VAL A 163 -14.96 -3.06 -5.41
CA VAL A 163 -14.98 -4.36 -6.10
C VAL A 163 -16.39 -4.73 -6.51
N VAL A 164 -17.35 -4.63 -5.59
CA VAL A 164 -18.77 -4.90 -5.88
C VAL A 164 -19.30 -3.93 -6.95
N ASP A 165 -18.95 -2.65 -6.84
CA ASP A 165 -19.36 -1.63 -7.81
C ASP A 165 -18.81 -1.88 -9.21
N CYS A 166 -17.59 -2.38 -9.35
CA CYS A 166 -17.00 -2.77 -10.63
C CYS A 166 -17.85 -3.82 -11.36
N PHE A 167 -18.38 -4.82 -10.65
CA PHE A 167 -19.28 -5.82 -11.25
C PHE A 167 -20.65 -5.24 -11.60
N ILE A 168 -21.21 -4.39 -10.73
CA ILE A 168 -22.49 -3.71 -11.00
C ILE A 168 -22.35 -2.80 -12.23
N ALA A 169 -21.29 -2.02 -12.31
CA ALA A 169 -21.02 -1.10 -13.41
C ALA A 169 -20.89 -1.86 -14.74
N LEU A 170 -20.10 -2.93 -14.78
CA LEU A 170 -19.98 -3.80 -15.97
C LEU A 170 -21.35 -4.33 -16.39
N TRP A 171 -22.13 -4.87 -15.46
CA TRP A 171 -23.48 -5.38 -15.73
C TRP A 171 -24.40 -4.28 -16.29
N LEU A 172 -24.31 -3.06 -15.76
CA LEU A 172 -25.08 -1.91 -16.23
C LEU A 172 -24.70 -1.46 -17.65
N THR A 173 -23.54 -1.84 -18.18
CA THR A 173 -23.18 -1.58 -19.58
C THR A 173 -23.84 -2.56 -20.56
N LEU A 174 -24.24 -3.74 -20.09
CA LEU A 174 -24.82 -4.78 -20.95
C LEU A 174 -26.16 -4.30 -21.55
N PRO A 175 -26.39 -4.47 -22.86
CA PRO A 175 -27.60 -4.00 -23.53
C PRO A 175 -28.83 -4.85 -23.19
N ARG A 176 -30.04 -4.31 -23.42
CA ARG A 176 -31.28 -5.09 -23.36
C ARG A 176 -31.67 -5.57 -24.76
N GLY A 177 -31.91 -6.88 -24.88
CA GLY A 177 -32.41 -7.54 -26.07
C GLY A 177 -31.40 -7.64 -27.22
N LYS A 178 -31.85 -8.20 -28.34
CA LYS A 178 -31.02 -8.40 -29.56
C LYS A 178 -31.07 -7.17 -30.48
N PRO A 179 -30.10 -7.00 -31.41
CA PRO A 179 -28.82 -7.71 -31.48
C PRO A 179 -27.84 -7.22 -30.40
N PHE A 180 -27.29 -8.15 -29.63
CA PHE A 180 -26.50 -7.86 -28.42
C PHE A 180 -25.23 -7.06 -28.75
N TRP A 181 -24.35 -7.57 -29.61
CA TRP A 181 -23.06 -6.96 -29.94
C TRP A 181 -23.18 -5.54 -30.50
N LYS A 182 -24.13 -5.31 -31.41
CA LYS A 182 -24.38 -3.97 -31.98
C LYS A 182 -24.81 -2.97 -30.90
N LYS A 183 -25.68 -3.37 -29.98
CA LYS A 183 -26.12 -2.50 -28.88
C LYS A 183 -25.01 -2.30 -27.85
N TRP A 184 -24.28 -3.35 -27.49
CA TRP A 184 -23.19 -3.25 -26.52
C TRP A 184 -22.06 -2.36 -27.02
N SER A 185 -21.75 -2.38 -28.32
CA SER A 185 -20.76 -1.48 -28.94
C SER A 185 -21.00 0.00 -28.67
N THR A 186 -22.23 0.41 -28.33
CA THR A 186 -22.53 1.80 -27.98
C THR A 186 -22.04 2.19 -26.58
N ALA A 187 -21.88 1.23 -25.67
CA ALA A 187 -21.33 1.47 -24.34
C ALA A 187 -19.84 1.85 -24.38
N TRP A 188 -19.13 1.33 -25.38
CA TRP A 188 -17.70 1.55 -25.65
C TRP A 188 -17.39 2.86 -26.38
N LYS A 189 -18.40 3.65 -26.77
CA LYS A 189 -18.21 4.84 -27.62
C LYS A 189 -18.48 6.13 -26.86
N ILE A 190 -17.64 7.13 -27.12
CA ILE A 190 -17.89 8.52 -26.78
C ILE A 190 -18.59 9.18 -27.96
N LYS A 191 -19.86 9.56 -27.81
CA LYS A 191 -20.64 10.20 -28.90
C LYS A 191 -20.62 11.72 -28.83
N GLY A 192 -20.12 12.30 -27.75
CA GLY A 192 -20.03 13.74 -27.56
C GLY A 192 -21.40 14.44 -27.51
N GLY A 193 -21.42 15.73 -27.86
CA GLY A 193 -22.56 16.61 -27.76
C GLY A 193 -22.41 17.60 -26.60
N HIS A 194 -23.52 17.95 -25.92
CA HIS A 194 -23.48 18.86 -24.78
C HIS A 194 -22.69 18.27 -23.61
N ALA A 195 -22.10 19.14 -22.76
CA ALA A 195 -21.15 18.77 -21.71
C ALA A 195 -21.59 17.60 -20.82
N TYR A 196 -22.86 17.56 -20.40
CA TYR A 196 -23.37 16.45 -19.58
C TYR A 196 -23.32 15.09 -20.30
N ARG A 197 -23.66 15.04 -21.59
CA ARG A 197 -23.60 13.81 -22.38
C ARG A 197 -22.16 13.36 -22.61
N LEU A 198 -21.26 14.30 -22.89
CA LEU A 198 -19.83 14.00 -23.01
C LEU A 198 -19.28 13.40 -21.71
N ASN A 199 -19.54 14.02 -20.56
CA ASN A 199 -19.11 13.51 -19.26
C ASN A 199 -19.73 12.14 -18.94
N PHE A 200 -21.01 11.94 -19.26
CA PHE A 200 -21.68 10.65 -19.09
C PHE A 200 -21.06 9.54 -19.95
N ASP A 201 -20.79 9.84 -21.22
CA ASP A 201 -20.14 8.89 -22.12
C ASP A 201 -18.69 8.61 -21.69
N LEU A 202 -17.93 9.61 -21.23
CA LEU A 202 -16.59 9.44 -20.67
C LEU A 202 -16.59 8.52 -19.45
N HIS A 203 -17.48 8.76 -18.49
CA HIS A 203 -17.58 7.92 -17.30
C HIS A 203 -17.93 6.46 -17.65
N ARG A 204 -18.93 6.27 -18.53
CA ARG A 204 -19.37 4.92 -18.94
C ARG A 204 -18.32 4.19 -19.78
N ALA A 205 -17.85 4.81 -20.86
CA ALA A 205 -16.91 4.17 -21.78
C ALA A 205 -15.54 4.01 -21.12
N GLY A 206 -15.04 5.04 -20.42
CA GLY A 206 -13.77 5.00 -19.69
C GLY A 206 -13.76 3.94 -18.60
N GLY A 207 -14.82 3.85 -17.79
CA GLY A 207 -14.95 2.78 -16.78
C GLY A 207 -14.95 1.39 -17.41
N LEU A 208 -15.56 1.22 -18.59
CA LEU A 208 -15.59 -0.05 -19.32
C LEU A 208 -14.23 -0.40 -19.95
N TRP A 209 -13.53 0.58 -20.54
CA TRP A 209 -12.18 0.40 -21.11
C TRP A 209 -11.17 -0.01 -20.05
N LEU A 210 -11.26 0.60 -18.87
CA LEU A 210 -10.33 0.38 -17.78
C LEU A 210 -10.74 -0.77 -16.86
N TRP A 211 -11.90 -1.41 -17.06
CA TRP A 211 -12.45 -2.39 -16.10
C TRP A 211 -11.46 -3.50 -15.73
N LEU A 212 -10.72 -4.03 -16.71
CA LEU A 212 -9.69 -5.07 -16.49
C LEU A 212 -8.47 -4.58 -15.70
N LEU A 213 -8.26 -3.27 -15.60
CA LEU A 213 -7.23 -2.64 -14.76
C LEU A 213 -7.80 -2.22 -13.41
N LEU A 214 -9.02 -1.70 -13.35
CA LEU A 214 -9.66 -1.24 -12.12
C LEU A 214 -9.95 -2.38 -11.15
N LEU A 215 -10.43 -3.53 -11.65
CA LEU A 215 -10.78 -4.65 -10.79
C LEU A 215 -9.56 -5.23 -10.04
N PRO A 216 -8.42 -5.53 -10.68
CA PRO A 216 -7.23 -5.98 -9.95
C PRO A 216 -6.75 -4.98 -8.90
N ILE A 217 -6.81 -3.66 -9.17
CA ILE A 217 -6.42 -2.63 -8.21
C ILE A 217 -7.39 -2.55 -7.02
N ALA A 218 -8.69 -2.69 -7.28
CA ALA A 218 -9.68 -2.77 -6.21
C ALA A 218 -9.47 -4.02 -5.33
N VAL A 219 -9.18 -5.17 -5.95
CA VAL A 219 -8.91 -6.43 -5.24
C VAL A 219 -7.61 -6.35 -4.44
N SER A 220 -6.54 -5.80 -5.01
CA SER A 220 -5.28 -5.63 -4.28
C SER A 220 -5.42 -4.65 -3.11
N SER A 221 -6.26 -3.62 -3.25
CA SER A 221 -6.59 -2.73 -2.14
C SER A 221 -7.31 -3.47 -1.00
N VAL A 222 -8.22 -4.42 -1.28
CA VAL A 222 -8.79 -5.30 -0.24
C VAL A 222 -7.71 -6.16 0.40
N ALA A 223 -6.79 -6.72 -0.40
CA ALA A 223 -5.71 -7.57 0.09
C ALA A 223 -4.76 -6.85 1.05
N MET A 224 -4.45 -5.59 0.77
CA MET A 224 -3.53 -4.79 1.58
C MET A 224 -4.19 -4.22 2.84
N ASN A 225 -5.48 -3.87 2.79
CA ASN A 225 -6.18 -3.26 3.92
C ASN A 225 -6.87 -4.26 4.86
N LEU A 226 -7.37 -5.38 4.33
CA LEU A 226 -8.09 -6.43 5.07
C LEU A 226 -7.56 -7.84 4.75
N PRO A 227 -6.25 -8.09 4.88
CA PRO A 227 -5.64 -9.37 4.52
C PRO A 227 -6.27 -10.53 5.31
N SER A 228 -6.24 -10.45 6.64
CA SER A 228 -6.65 -11.56 7.51
C SER A 228 -8.17 -11.65 7.68
N GLN A 229 -8.87 -10.52 7.59
CA GLN A 229 -10.31 -10.43 7.84
C GLN A 229 -11.13 -10.87 6.63
N VAL A 230 -10.66 -10.60 5.40
CA VAL A 230 -11.44 -10.80 4.18
C VAL A 230 -10.65 -11.55 3.12
N PHE A 231 -9.48 -11.03 2.71
CA PHE A 231 -8.79 -11.54 1.53
C PHE A 231 -8.31 -13.00 1.70
N LYS A 232 -7.51 -13.27 2.74
CA LYS A 232 -6.96 -14.61 2.99
C LYS A 232 -8.06 -15.67 3.22
N PRO A 233 -9.11 -15.44 4.04
CA PRO A 233 -10.20 -16.39 4.18
C PRO A 233 -10.91 -16.71 2.86
N VAL A 234 -11.19 -15.69 2.03
CA VAL A 234 -11.87 -15.89 0.75
C VAL A 234 -11.01 -16.66 -0.24
N VAL A 235 -9.72 -16.34 -0.35
CA VAL A 235 -8.79 -17.07 -1.23
C VAL A 235 -8.55 -18.50 -0.73
N SER A 236 -8.52 -18.70 0.59
CA SER A 236 -8.34 -20.02 1.23
C SER A 236 -9.48 -21.00 0.95
N LEU A 237 -10.64 -20.53 0.47
CA LEU A 237 -11.68 -21.41 -0.07
C LEU A 237 -11.24 -22.19 -1.31
N PHE A 238 -10.23 -21.69 -2.04
CA PHE A 238 -9.73 -22.27 -3.29
C PHE A 238 -8.28 -22.77 -3.17
N SER A 239 -7.42 -22.07 -2.42
CA SER A 239 -6.04 -22.47 -2.18
C SER A 239 -5.57 -21.92 -0.83
N PRO A 240 -5.08 -22.79 0.09
CA PRO A 240 -4.76 -22.38 1.46
C PRO A 240 -3.66 -21.34 1.49
N ILE A 241 -3.79 -20.38 2.40
CA ILE A 241 -2.73 -19.40 2.72
C ILE A 241 -2.33 -19.65 4.16
N GLU A 242 -1.07 -20.03 4.39
CA GLU A 242 -0.58 -20.22 5.75
C GLU A 242 -0.61 -18.88 6.53
N PRO A 243 -0.88 -18.92 7.84
CA PRO A 243 -0.76 -17.74 8.68
C PRO A 243 0.67 -17.19 8.60
N SER A 244 0.81 -15.87 8.52
CA SER A 244 2.14 -15.26 8.58
C SER A 244 2.78 -15.47 9.96
N VAL A 245 4.10 -15.30 10.07
CA VAL A 245 4.79 -15.40 11.37
C VAL A 245 4.20 -14.43 12.40
N TYR A 246 3.77 -13.24 11.95
CA TYR A 246 3.02 -12.29 12.78
C TYR A 246 1.71 -12.88 13.30
N GLU A 247 0.88 -13.47 12.44
CA GLU A 247 -0.41 -14.04 12.83
C GLU A 247 -0.24 -15.26 13.73
N ALA A 248 0.76 -16.10 13.47
CA ALA A 248 1.06 -17.27 14.29
C ALA A 248 1.50 -16.85 15.70
N ARG A 249 2.41 -15.86 15.80
CA ARG A 249 2.95 -15.41 17.08
C ARG A 249 1.99 -14.51 17.86
N GLY A 250 1.16 -13.71 17.18
CA GLY A 250 0.13 -12.90 17.85
C GLY A 250 -1.00 -13.72 18.50
N ARG A 251 -1.07 -15.03 18.25
CA ARG A 251 -1.97 -15.95 18.97
C ARG A 251 -1.32 -16.57 20.21
N MET A 252 -0.02 -16.40 20.39
CA MET A 252 0.71 -16.94 21.53
C MET A 252 0.64 -15.99 22.74
N PRO A 253 0.63 -16.50 23.98
CA PRO A 253 0.84 -15.68 25.17
C PRO A 253 2.19 -14.96 25.14
N ALA A 254 2.25 -13.75 25.70
CA ALA A 254 3.45 -12.92 25.66
C ALA A 254 4.68 -13.59 26.31
N GLU A 255 4.45 -14.40 27.34
CA GLU A 255 5.47 -15.13 28.08
C GLU A 255 6.16 -16.21 27.22
N GLU A 256 5.44 -16.75 26.23
CA GLU A 256 5.95 -17.78 25.31
C GLU A 256 6.77 -17.18 24.15
N LEU A 257 6.67 -15.87 23.92
CA LEU A 257 7.40 -15.21 22.85
C LEU A 257 8.90 -15.12 23.16
N GLY A 258 9.29 -15.14 24.43
CA GLY A 258 10.67 -15.05 24.89
C GLY A 258 11.23 -13.62 24.89
N VAL A 259 12.53 -13.51 25.20
CA VAL A 259 13.26 -12.23 25.23
C VAL A 259 14.36 -12.21 24.19
N THR A 260 14.62 -11.05 23.60
CA THR A 260 15.69 -10.91 22.60
C THR A 260 17.05 -11.16 23.23
N ARG A 261 17.86 -11.98 22.57
CA ARG A 261 19.27 -12.20 22.92
C ARG A 261 20.20 -12.11 21.70
N LEU A 262 19.64 -12.22 20.50
CA LEU A 262 20.38 -12.01 19.26
C LEU A 262 20.65 -10.52 19.04
N SER A 263 21.83 -10.20 18.54
CA SER A 263 22.12 -8.89 17.95
C SER A 263 21.67 -8.84 16.48
N TYR A 264 21.59 -7.63 15.92
CA TYR A 264 21.36 -7.42 14.49
C TYR A 264 22.44 -8.12 13.63
N GLN A 265 23.69 -8.10 14.08
CA GLN A 265 24.79 -8.79 13.38
C GLN A 265 24.58 -10.31 13.35
N GLN A 266 24.22 -10.90 14.48
CA GLN A 266 23.95 -12.33 14.56
C GLN A 266 22.73 -12.74 13.73
N ALA A 267 21.67 -11.94 13.74
CA ALA A 267 20.49 -12.16 12.90
C ALA A 267 20.83 -12.08 11.40
N TYR A 268 21.65 -11.11 11.01
CA TYR A 268 22.14 -10.96 9.63
C TYR A 268 22.97 -12.17 9.17
N GLU A 269 23.91 -12.64 9.99
CA GLU A 269 24.73 -13.82 9.68
C GLU A 269 23.89 -15.09 9.57
N ARG A 270 22.91 -15.28 10.45
CA ARG A 270 21.94 -16.39 10.37
C ARG A 270 21.13 -16.34 9.08
N ALA A 271 20.66 -15.15 8.71
CA ALA A 271 19.95 -14.96 7.46
C ALA A 271 20.83 -15.30 6.25
N LEU A 272 22.07 -14.83 6.20
CA LEU A 272 23.01 -15.17 5.11
C LEU A 272 23.22 -16.68 4.98
N GLN A 273 23.48 -17.35 6.11
CA GLN A 273 23.70 -18.80 6.12
C GLN A 273 22.48 -19.56 5.59
N GLU A 274 21.29 -19.20 6.06
CA GLU A 274 20.05 -19.87 5.68
C GLU A 274 19.63 -19.53 4.24
N GLY A 275 19.84 -18.28 3.81
CA GLY A 275 19.63 -17.86 2.44
C GLY A 275 20.49 -18.64 1.45
N GLN A 276 21.77 -18.87 1.77
CA GLN A 276 22.65 -19.73 0.97
C GLN A 276 22.15 -21.18 0.90
N ARG A 277 21.68 -21.73 2.03
CA ARG A 277 21.09 -23.09 2.08
C ARG A 277 19.87 -23.22 1.17
N LEU A 278 19.07 -22.16 1.07
CA LEU A 278 17.86 -22.08 0.25
C LEU A 278 18.12 -21.63 -1.20
N GLY A 279 19.37 -21.32 -1.55
CA GLY A 279 19.74 -20.85 -2.89
C GLY A 279 19.29 -19.43 -3.22
N LEU A 280 19.05 -18.59 -2.22
CA LEU A 280 18.73 -17.18 -2.41
C LEU A 280 19.99 -16.42 -2.84
N THR A 281 19.94 -15.81 -4.03
CA THR A 281 21.09 -15.10 -4.63
C THR A 281 21.06 -13.59 -4.41
N ALA A 282 19.88 -13.02 -4.16
CA ALA A 282 19.73 -11.60 -3.87
C ALA A 282 20.40 -11.26 -2.51
N PRO A 283 20.99 -10.06 -2.36
CA PRO A 283 21.50 -9.63 -1.06
C PRO A 283 20.35 -9.37 -0.08
N ILE A 284 20.64 -9.42 1.22
CA ILE A 284 19.72 -8.94 2.25
C ILE A 284 19.65 -7.42 2.14
N GLY A 285 18.53 -6.91 1.64
CA GLY A 285 18.27 -5.48 1.51
C GLY A 285 17.49 -4.91 2.69
N GLU A 286 16.81 -5.77 3.47
CA GLU A 286 16.05 -5.36 4.65
C GLU A 286 16.33 -6.27 5.84
N LEU A 287 16.43 -5.67 7.02
CA LEU A 287 16.52 -6.39 8.28
C LEU A 287 15.72 -5.63 9.34
N TYR A 288 14.87 -6.33 10.08
CA TYR A 288 14.10 -5.69 11.14
C TYR A 288 13.91 -6.62 12.32
N TYR A 289 13.52 -6.03 13.44
CA TYR A 289 13.18 -6.70 14.68
C TYR A 289 11.79 -6.29 15.14
N SER A 290 10.93 -7.27 15.39
CA SER A 290 9.63 -7.04 16.02
C SER A 290 9.76 -7.15 17.54
N PHE A 291 9.66 -6.04 18.26
CA PHE A 291 9.70 -6.04 19.72
C PHE A 291 8.52 -6.79 20.34
N GLU A 292 7.32 -6.59 19.79
CA GLU A 292 6.08 -7.19 20.30
C GLU A 292 6.09 -8.72 20.15
N TYR A 293 6.59 -9.23 19.02
CA TYR A 293 6.55 -10.65 18.71
C TYR A 293 7.89 -11.36 18.91
N ASN A 294 8.98 -10.68 19.28
CA ASN A 294 10.32 -11.25 19.47
C ASN A 294 10.83 -12.11 18.30
N PHE A 295 10.96 -11.50 17.12
CA PHE A 295 11.64 -12.13 15.99
C PHE A 295 12.31 -11.10 15.07
N TYR A 296 13.35 -11.54 14.37
CA TYR A 296 14.01 -10.83 13.29
C TYR A 296 13.42 -11.26 11.95
N GLY A 297 13.18 -10.31 11.04
CA GLY A 297 12.85 -10.56 9.65
C GLY A 297 13.97 -10.08 8.74
N ALA A 298 14.43 -10.93 7.83
CA ALA A 298 15.44 -10.60 6.81
C ALA A 298 14.85 -10.73 5.41
N GLY A 299 14.83 -9.62 4.66
CA GLY A 299 14.30 -9.53 3.31
C GLY A 299 15.42 -9.58 2.28
N PHE A 300 15.36 -10.57 1.39
CA PHE A 300 16.28 -10.75 0.27
C PHE A 300 15.72 -10.00 -0.95
N GLY A 301 16.53 -9.07 -1.49
CA GLY A 301 16.15 -8.15 -2.57
C GLY A 301 16.02 -6.69 -2.12
N GLN A 302 16.08 -5.78 -3.09
CA GLN A 302 16.02 -4.32 -2.90
C GLN A 302 14.60 -3.83 -2.63
N HIS A 303 14.45 -2.75 -1.84
CA HIS A 303 13.15 -2.10 -1.60
C HIS A 303 12.53 -1.67 -2.94
N ASP A 304 11.23 -1.92 -3.12
CA ASP A 304 10.42 -1.45 -4.26
C ASP A 304 10.79 -1.88 -5.71
N THR A 305 11.79 -2.73 -5.93
CA THR A 305 12.24 -3.10 -7.31
C THR A 305 12.00 -4.54 -7.74
N GLU A 306 11.62 -5.43 -6.81
CA GLU A 306 11.47 -6.87 -7.10
C GLU A 306 10.12 -7.22 -7.74
N ALA A 307 10.13 -7.56 -9.03
CA ALA A 307 8.93 -7.88 -9.82
C ALA A 307 8.08 -9.04 -9.27
N HIS A 308 8.71 -9.96 -8.53
CA HIS A 308 8.06 -11.13 -7.93
C HIS A 308 7.82 -11.01 -6.41
N GLY A 309 8.10 -9.83 -5.84
CA GLY A 309 8.15 -9.62 -4.40
C GLY A 309 9.45 -10.14 -3.77
N LYS A 310 9.67 -9.79 -2.51
CA LYS A 310 10.85 -10.20 -1.74
C LYS A 310 10.72 -11.61 -1.18
N SER A 311 11.86 -12.26 -0.97
CA SER A 311 11.91 -13.46 -0.13
C SER A 311 12.22 -13.07 1.31
N TRP A 312 11.41 -13.53 2.25
CA TRP A 312 11.58 -13.22 3.67
C TRP A 312 11.93 -14.46 4.48
N LEU A 313 12.91 -14.33 5.38
CA LEU A 313 13.23 -15.32 6.39
C LEU A 313 13.01 -14.73 7.78
N PHE A 314 12.40 -15.49 8.68
CA PHE A 314 12.07 -15.03 10.03
C PHE A 314 12.77 -15.88 11.07
N PHE A 315 13.49 -15.24 11.99
CA PHE A 315 14.29 -15.90 13.02
C PHE A 315 13.86 -15.47 14.40
N HIS A 316 13.74 -16.42 15.31
CA HIS A 316 13.36 -16.14 16.70
C HIS A 316 14.42 -15.28 17.39
N GLY A 317 14.00 -14.23 18.10
CA GLY A 317 14.92 -13.23 18.66
C GLY A 317 15.78 -13.74 19.82
N THR A 318 15.45 -14.89 20.43
CA THR A 318 16.18 -15.44 21.58
C THR A 318 17.30 -16.41 21.20
N ASP A 319 17.07 -17.28 20.23
CA ASP A 319 17.94 -18.42 19.90
C ASP A 319 18.26 -18.52 18.39
N GLY A 320 17.65 -17.68 17.56
CA GLY A 320 17.93 -17.62 16.13
C GLY A 320 17.36 -18.77 15.32
N ARG A 321 16.45 -19.58 15.89
CA ARG A 321 15.78 -20.65 15.12
C ARG A 321 14.93 -20.04 14.01
N LEU A 322 14.88 -20.68 12.85
CA LEU A 322 13.98 -20.29 11.77
C LEU A 322 12.53 -20.54 12.20
N LEU A 323 11.72 -19.48 12.18
CA LEU A 323 10.30 -19.50 12.52
C LEU A 323 9.41 -19.68 11.29
N GLY A 324 9.85 -19.17 10.15
CA GLY A 324 9.10 -19.23 8.90
C GLY A 324 9.88 -18.62 7.75
N GLN A 325 9.40 -18.89 6.54
CA GLN A 325 9.97 -18.40 5.30
C GLN A 325 8.85 -18.05 4.32
N GLU A 326 9.01 -16.95 3.58
CA GLU A 326 8.14 -16.54 2.50
C GLU A 326 8.99 -16.34 1.25
N ILE A 327 9.24 -17.42 0.50
CA ILE A 327 10.13 -17.37 -0.67
C ILE A 327 9.36 -16.96 -1.91
N ALA A 328 9.79 -15.91 -2.59
CA ALA A 328 9.15 -15.38 -3.80
C ALA A 328 8.95 -16.48 -4.85
N GLY A 329 7.74 -16.55 -5.44
CA GLY A 329 7.37 -17.56 -6.44
C GLY A 329 7.13 -18.98 -5.91
N GLN A 330 7.44 -19.29 -4.65
CA GLN A 330 7.15 -20.59 -4.02
C GLN A 330 5.82 -20.58 -3.26
N GLY A 331 5.44 -21.69 -2.62
CA GLY A 331 4.22 -21.80 -1.83
C GLY A 331 2.98 -22.19 -2.64
N THR A 332 1.82 -22.17 -2.00
CA THR A 332 0.54 -22.49 -2.63
C THR A 332 0.15 -21.45 -3.68
N LEU A 333 -0.86 -21.75 -4.51
CA LEU A 333 -1.38 -20.75 -5.46
C LEU A 333 -2.00 -19.55 -4.72
N GLY A 334 -2.65 -19.78 -3.59
CA GLY A 334 -3.21 -18.73 -2.73
C GLY A 334 -2.13 -17.80 -2.19
N GLU A 335 -1.02 -18.34 -1.71
CA GLU A 335 0.10 -17.55 -1.18
C GLU A 335 0.79 -16.72 -2.26
N ARG A 336 1.00 -17.32 -3.44
CA ARG A 336 1.53 -16.58 -4.60
C ARG A 336 0.57 -15.48 -5.03
N PHE A 337 -0.72 -15.76 -5.07
CA PHE A 337 -1.74 -14.78 -5.41
C PHE A 337 -1.78 -13.62 -4.41
N TYR A 338 -1.73 -13.91 -3.10
CA TYR A 338 -1.68 -12.89 -2.06
C TYR A 338 -0.43 -12.00 -2.18
N ARG A 339 0.75 -12.59 -2.37
CA ARG A 339 2.01 -11.85 -2.48
C ARG A 339 2.12 -11.01 -3.76
N LEU A 340 1.42 -11.38 -4.83
CA LEU A 340 1.34 -10.58 -6.05
C LEU A 340 0.51 -9.29 -5.88
N GLN A 341 -0.33 -9.16 -4.85
CA GLN A 341 -1.24 -8.01 -4.75
C GLN A 341 -0.50 -6.68 -4.61
N LEU A 342 0.57 -6.62 -3.81
CA LEU A 342 1.38 -5.41 -3.65
C LEU A 342 2.11 -5.02 -4.97
N PRO A 343 2.84 -5.93 -5.65
CA PRO A 343 3.40 -5.66 -6.97
C PRO A 343 2.38 -5.26 -8.04
N ILE A 344 1.17 -5.85 -8.03
CA ILE A 344 0.07 -5.46 -8.93
C ILE A 344 -0.39 -4.04 -8.62
N HIS A 345 -0.58 -3.72 -7.33
CA HIS A 345 -1.05 -2.41 -6.90
C HIS A 345 -0.08 -1.29 -7.26
N GLY A 346 1.23 -1.52 -7.02
CA GLY A 346 2.30 -0.55 -7.33
C GLY A 346 2.82 -0.59 -8.76
N GLY A 347 2.38 -1.53 -9.60
CA GLY A 347 2.81 -1.63 -10.99
C GLY A 347 4.24 -2.16 -11.16
N ARG A 348 4.79 -2.86 -10.17
CA ARG A 348 6.21 -3.26 -10.14
C ARG A 348 6.54 -4.49 -11.00
N ILE A 349 5.54 -5.25 -11.45
CA ILE A 349 5.72 -6.51 -12.18
C ILE A 349 6.51 -6.36 -13.50
N ILE A 350 6.31 -5.25 -14.22
CA ILE A 350 6.98 -4.98 -15.51
C ILE A 350 7.89 -3.74 -15.43
N GLY A 351 8.37 -3.43 -14.22
CA GLY A 351 9.25 -2.28 -13.96
C GLY A 351 8.63 -0.93 -14.25
N LEU A 352 9.44 0.00 -14.77
CA LEU A 352 9.05 1.40 -15.03
C LEU A 352 7.77 1.53 -15.87
N THR A 353 7.57 0.67 -16.87
CA THR A 353 6.36 0.69 -17.70
C THR A 353 5.11 0.49 -16.86
N GLY A 354 5.14 -0.45 -15.91
CA GLY A 354 4.01 -0.75 -15.04
C GLY A 354 3.78 0.36 -14.01
N GLN A 355 4.86 0.93 -13.49
CA GLN A 355 4.85 2.09 -12.59
C GLN A 355 4.18 3.31 -13.25
N VAL A 356 4.57 3.64 -14.49
CA VAL A 356 3.91 4.70 -15.30
C VAL A 356 2.44 4.36 -15.56
N MET A 357 2.13 3.10 -15.89
CA MET A 357 0.74 2.67 -16.11
C MET A 357 -0.12 2.87 -14.86
N ILE A 358 0.36 2.50 -13.67
CA ILE A 358 -0.35 2.71 -12.41
C ILE A 358 -0.46 4.20 -12.09
N ALA A 359 0.58 4.99 -12.33
CA ALA A 359 0.53 6.44 -12.14
C ALA A 359 -0.56 7.08 -12.99
N VAL A 360 -0.63 6.74 -14.28
CA VAL A 360 -1.68 7.22 -15.19
C VAL A 360 -3.05 6.69 -14.75
N LEU A 361 -3.15 5.41 -14.36
CA LEU A 361 -4.40 4.80 -13.90
C LEU A 361 -4.96 5.50 -12.66
N GLY A 362 -4.12 5.90 -11.70
CA GLY A 362 -4.54 6.67 -10.52
C GLY A 362 -5.21 7.99 -10.88
N VAL A 363 -4.65 8.73 -11.85
CA VAL A 363 -5.27 9.95 -12.39
C VAL A 363 -6.59 9.64 -13.08
N LEU A 364 -6.65 8.56 -13.87
CA LEU A 364 -7.89 8.13 -14.54
C LEU A 364 -8.98 7.74 -13.53
N ILE A 365 -8.63 7.08 -12.41
CA ILE A 365 -9.55 6.77 -11.30
C ILE A 365 -10.09 8.07 -10.68
N ALA A 366 -9.24 9.06 -10.45
CA ALA A 366 -9.66 10.36 -9.94
C ALA A 366 -10.62 11.09 -10.89
N VAL A 367 -10.32 11.06 -12.20
CA VAL A 367 -11.20 11.61 -13.25
C VAL A 367 -12.54 10.84 -13.30
N LEU A 368 -12.53 9.52 -13.25
CA LEU A 368 -13.76 8.72 -13.23
C LEU A 368 -14.62 9.03 -11.98
N SER A 369 -13.98 9.22 -10.83
CA SER A 369 -14.66 9.60 -9.59
C SER A 369 -15.31 10.99 -9.71
N ALA A 370 -14.57 11.98 -10.22
CA ALA A 370 -15.07 13.34 -10.44
C ALA A 370 -16.22 13.38 -11.46
N THR A 371 -16.09 12.65 -12.57
CA THR A 371 -17.15 12.55 -13.60
C THR A 371 -18.41 11.89 -13.03
N GLY A 372 -18.29 10.91 -12.14
CA GLY A 372 -19.40 10.27 -11.42
C GLY A 372 -20.15 11.24 -10.50
N ILE A 373 -19.40 12.00 -9.68
CA ILE A 373 -19.94 13.05 -8.80
C ILE A 373 -20.70 14.10 -9.63
N TYR A 374 -20.12 14.54 -10.75
CA TYR A 374 -20.75 15.50 -11.64
C TYR A 374 -22.08 14.99 -12.20
N ILE A 375 -22.14 13.73 -12.66
CA ILE A 375 -23.38 13.11 -13.17
C ILE A 375 -24.46 13.10 -12.08
N TRP A 376 -24.10 12.73 -10.85
CA TRP A 376 -25.01 12.72 -9.72
C TRP A 376 -25.55 14.13 -9.44
N TRP A 377 -24.66 15.13 -9.36
CA TRP A 377 -25.04 16.51 -9.08
C TRP A 377 -25.99 17.07 -10.13
N ARG A 378 -25.69 16.87 -11.42
CA ARG A 378 -26.57 17.31 -12.52
C ARG A 378 -27.95 16.65 -12.48
N LYS A 379 -28.03 15.35 -12.15
CA LYS A 379 -29.31 14.65 -11.98
C LYS A 379 -30.08 15.12 -10.75
N LEU A 380 -29.40 15.48 -9.67
CA LEU A 380 -30.03 16.05 -8.47
C LEU A 380 -30.69 17.39 -8.79
N LEU A 381 -29.96 18.29 -9.46
CA LEU A 381 -30.49 19.59 -9.89
C LEU A 381 -31.72 19.44 -10.80
N ALA A 382 -31.64 18.58 -11.82
CA ALA A 382 -32.76 18.36 -12.73
C ALA A 382 -34.04 17.85 -12.01
N ARG A 383 -33.87 16.97 -11.01
CA ARG A 383 -34.99 16.49 -10.18
C ARG A 383 -35.60 17.60 -9.34
N ARG A 384 -34.77 18.46 -8.73
CA ARG A 384 -35.22 19.62 -7.96
C ARG A 384 -36.00 20.61 -8.83
N SER A 385 -35.48 20.95 -10.02
CA SER A 385 -36.15 21.84 -10.97
C SER A 385 -37.48 21.26 -11.48
N SER A 386 -37.53 19.95 -11.77
CA SER A 386 -38.76 19.28 -12.17
C SER A 386 -39.82 19.28 -11.05
N LYS A 387 -39.40 19.06 -9.79
CA LYS A 387 -40.31 19.11 -8.62
C LYS A 387 -40.85 20.54 -8.41
N ALA A 388 -40.00 21.56 -8.52
CA ALA A 388 -40.40 22.97 -8.41
C ALA A 388 -41.34 23.41 -9.55
N ARG A 389 -41.15 22.89 -10.78
CA ARG A 389 -42.07 23.14 -11.89
C ARG A 389 -43.43 22.48 -11.64
N LYS A 390 -43.47 21.25 -11.14
CA LYS A 390 -44.71 20.55 -10.80
C LYS A 390 -45.48 21.25 -9.67
N SER A 391 -44.81 21.73 -8.63
CA SER A 391 -45.46 22.47 -7.54
C SER A 391 -46.03 23.82 -7.97
N ARG A 392 -45.46 24.46 -9.00
CA ARG A 392 -46.02 25.69 -9.60
C ARG A 392 -47.21 25.45 -10.53
N MET A 393 -47.39 24.22 -11.04
CA MET A 393 -48.45 23.88 -12.00
C MET A 393 -49.72 23.29 -11.35
N CYS A 394 -49.66 22.89 -10.08
CA CYS A 394 -50.84 22.57 -9.26
C CYS A 394 -50.91 23.59 -8.10
N PRO A 395 -51.64 24.72 -8.24
CA PRO A 395 -52.04 25.48 -7.06
C PRO A 395 -52.92 24.56 -6.20
N ILE A 396 -52.68 24.54 -4.90
CA ILE A 396 -53.60 23.94 -3.93
C ILE A 396 -54.90 24.77 -4.04
N PRO A 397 -56.06 24.16 -4.31
CA PRO A 397 -57.32 24.89 -4.22
C PRO A 397 -57.54 25.25 -2.75
N ASP A 398 -57.76 26.53 -2.47
CA ASP A 398 -58.17 27.04 -1.15
C ASP A 398 -59.52 26.47 -0.70
#